data_AF-A0A2D6IXN9-F1
#
_entry.id   AF-A0A2D6IXN9-F1
#
_cell.length_a   1.000
_cell.length_b   1.000
_cell.length_c   1.000
_cell.angle_alpha   90.00
_cell.angle_beta   90.00
_cell.angle_gamma   90.00
#
_symmetry.space_group_name_H-M   'P 1'
#
loop_
_entity.id
_entity.type
_entity.pdbx_description
1 polymer ?
#
loop_
_entity_poly.entity_id
_entity_poly.type
_entity_poly.pdbx_seq_one_letter_code
_entity_poly.pdbx_strand_id
1 'polypeptide(L)'
;MLEMGFQKELDAIVEATPLQRQTLLFSATFPAEIGAVAGRIMHNSKRVTAAAAHDSTTIVQHFYRVDDDGARLTALRLLLLQHQPESTVVFCNTKKETRELAEALRNYKFSALAIHGDLEQNDRDRTLVRFANKSVAVLAATDVAARGLDINALDAVVNYHISSDPEVHVHRIGRTGRAGSTGLAFTLYGDNERHKIDRLGDYLELVIEAEELPPKKLLNTSPAQPRMATLLVTAGKKQKIRPGDILGALTGQQGIAGKQVGKINIFPDSSYVAVNQNAVSAALKILSQGKLKGRSVKARKIDGQPTNSRRLERRKKSFR
;
A
#
# COMPACT_ATOMS: atom_id res chain seq x y z
N MET A 1 12.80 11.77 -9.30
CA MET A 1 12.69 11.92 -10.78
C MET A 1 14.07 11.98 -11.39
N LEU A 2 14.94 12.86 -10.88
CA LEU A 2 16.29 13.06 -11.40
C LEU A 2 17.24 11.89 -11.07
N GLU A 3 17.20 11.39 -9.85
CA GLU A 3 17.89 10.14 -9.45
C GLU A 3 17.46 8.89 -10.22
N MET A 4 16.29 8.94 -10.86
CA MET A 4 15.77 7.84 -11.68
C MET A 4 16.18 7.96 -13.16
N GLY A 5 17.03 8.94 -13.50
CA GLY A 5 17.55 9.14 -14.85
C GLY A 5 16.63 9.88 -15.81
N PHE A 6 15.49 10.42 -15.35
CA PHE A 6 14.49 11.06 -16.22
C PHE A 6 14.84 12.48 -16.70
N GLN A 7 16.11 12.90 -16.63
CA GLN A 7 16.52 14.27 -16.94
C GLN A 7 16.19 14.63 -18.40
N LYS A 8 16.48 13.73 -19.35
CA LYS A 8 16.25 13.98 -20.78
C LYS A 8 14.78 14.14 -21.11
N GLU A 9 13.93 13.32 -20.51
CA GLU A 9 12.48 13.38 -20.67
C GLU A 9 11.91 14.67 -20.08
N LEU A 10 12.45 15.12 -18.95
CA LEU A 10 12.05 16.36 -18.30
C LEU A 10 12.43 17.57 -19.16
N ASP A 11 13.66 17.58 -19.70
CA ASP A 11 14.11 18.65 -20.61
C ASP A 11 13.25 18.71 -21.88
N ALA A 12 12.93 17.55 -22.49
CA ALA A 12 12.05 17.49 -23.67
C ALA A 12 10.64 18.04 -23.39
N ILE A 13 10.06 17.74 -22.22
CA ILE A 13 8.76 18.30 -21.81
C ILE A 13 8.87 19.81 -21.60
N VAL A 14 9.94 20.27 -20.94
CA VAL A 14 10.20 21.70 -20.66
C VAL A 14 10.37 22.49 -21.96
N GLU A 15 11.08 21.94 -22.96
CA GLU A 15 11.24 22.53 -24.29
C GLU A 15 9.93 22.60 -25.08
N ALA A 16 9.04 21.60 -24.93
CA ALA A 16 7.74 21.59 -25.59
C ALA A 16 6.71 22.53 -24.94
N THR A 17 7.01 23.14 -23.79
CA THR A 17 6.10 24.07 -23.09
C THR A 17 6.39 25.53 -23.43
N PRO A 18 5.40 26.44 -23.34
CA PRO A 18 5.60 27.86 -23.62
C PRO A 18 6.74 28.48 -22.82
N LEU A 19 7.43 29.45 -23.44
CA LEU A 19 8.53 30.20 -22.81
C LEU A 19 8.04 30.99 -21.59
N GLN A 20 6.85 31.58 -21.68
CA GLN A 20 6.22 32.26 -20.55
C GLN A 20 5.29 31.31 -19.80
N ARG A 21 5.76 30.85 -18.65
CA ARG A 21 5.02 29.95 -17.77
C ARG A 21 5.40 30.19 -16.32
N GLN A 22 4.46 29.88 -15.43
CA GLN A 22 4.75 29.74 -14.02
C GLN A 22 5.22 28.30 -13.76
N THR A 23 6.34 28.13 -13.06
CA THR A 23 6.85 26.81 -12.69
C THR A 23 6.93 26.71 -11.17
N LEU A 24 6.32 25.64 -10.63
CA LEU A 24 6.40 25.28 -9.22
C LEU A 24 7.18 23.98 -9.11
N LEU A 25 8.28 24.00 -8.36
CA LEU A 25 9.09 22.83 -8.08
C LEU A 25 8.90 22.43 -6.62
N PHE A 26 8.49 21.18 -6.42
CA PHE A 26 8.35 20.58 -5.09
C PHE A 26 9.39 19.48 -4.96
N SER A 27 10.17 19.54 -3.89
CA SER A 27 11.14 18.50 -3.56
C SER A 27 11.16 18.27 -2.06
N ALA A 28 11.30 17.01 -1.65
CA ALA A 28 11.46 16.64 -0.25
C ALA A 28 12.87 17.00 0.26
N THR A 29 13.87 16.87 -0.63
CA THR A 29 15.28 17.20 -0.36
C THR A 29 15.84 18.12 -1.45
N PHE A 30 16.89 18.89 -1.14
CA PHE A 30 17.42 19.90 -2.07
C PHE A 30 18.92 19.73 -2.34
N PRO A 31 19.36 18.60 -2.93
CA PRO A 31 20.75 18.43 -3.34
C PRO A 31 21.10 19.32 -4.55
N ALA A 32 22.39 19.45 -4.84
CA ALA A 32 22.91 20.34 -5.89
C ALA A 32 22.28 20.08 -7.27
N GLU A 33 21.96 18.83 -7.58
CA GLU A 33 21.31 18.41 -8.83
C GLU A 33 19.90 19.00 -8.99
N ILE A 34 19.10 19.01 -7.90
CA ILE A 34 17.78 19.68 -7.89
C ILE A 34 17.98 21.19 -8.06
N GLY A 35 19.00 21.76 -7.42
CA GLY A 35 19.38 23.17 -7.57
C GLY A 35 19.68 23.54 -9.03
N ALA A 36 20.44 22.71 -9.73
CA ALA A 36 20.78 22.91 -11.14
C ALA A 36 19.53 22.88 -12.04
N VAL A 37 18.61 21.94 -11.79
CA VAL A 37 17.36 21.85 -12.55
C VAL A 37 16.44 23.02 -12.25
N ALA A 38 16.28 23.40 -10.98
CA ALA A 38 15.51 24.58 -10.57
C ALA A 38 16.03 25.85 -11.25
N GLY A 39 17.36 26.03 -11.32
CA GLY A 39 17.98 27.17 -11.99
C GLY A 39 17.74 27.21 -13.50
N ARG A 40 17.58 26.05 -14.15
CA ARG A 40 17.32 25.96 -15.59
C ARG A 40 15.85 26.22 -15.95
N ILE A 41 14.91 25.68 -15.16
CA ILE A 41 13.49 25.66 -15.54
C ILE A 41 12.65 26.75 -14.86
N MET A 42 13.19 27.44 -13.85
CA MET A 42 12.48 28.47 -13.10
C MET A 42 13.13 29.84 -13.29
N HIS A 43 12.31 30.89 -13.35
CA HIS A 43 12.77 32.28 -13.40
C HIS A 43 12.38 33.03 -12.12
N ASN A 44 13.34 33.74 -11.51
CA ASN A 44 13.16 34.55 -10.29
C ASN A 44 12.34 33.83 -9.19
N SER A 45 12.69 32.58 -8.91
CA SER A 45 11.91 31.73 -8.01
C SER A 45 12.10 32.13 -6.55
N LYS A 46 11.01 32.08 -5.79
CA LYS A 46 11.06 32.21 -4.33
C LYS A 46 11.17 30.83 -3.70
N ARG A 47 12.21 30.61 -2.90
CA ARG A 47 12.36 29.38 -2.12
C ARG A 47 11.54 29.49 -0.83
N VAL A 48 10.63 28.54 -0.64
CA VAL A 48 9.89 28.38 0.61
C VAL A 48 10.31 27.05 1.21
N THR A 49 11.00 27.10 2.34
CA THR A 49 11.35 25.91 3.12
C THR A 49 10.35 25.80 4.26
N ALA A 50 9.59 24.71 4.28
CA ALA A 50 8.85 24.37 5.49
C ALA A 50 9.88 23.99 6.56
N ALA A 51 9.82 24.63 7.74
CA ALA A 51 10.60 24.17 8.87
C ALA A 51 10.25 22.70 9.11
N ALA A 52 11.28 21.85 9.28
CA ALA A 52 11.06 20.51 9.77
C ALA A 52 10.40 20.66 11.15
N ALA A 53 9.10 20.44 11.23
CA ALA A 53 8.53 20.05 12.50
C ALA A 53 9.25 18.74 12.83
N HIS A 54 10.22 18.80 13.73
CA HIS A 54 10.61 17.64 14.50
C HIS A 54 9.37 17.26 15.31
N ASP A 55 8.38 16.66 14.65
CA ASP A 55 7.43 15.79 15.31
C ASP A 55 8.32 14.71 15.90
N SER A 56 8.61 14.83 17.19
CA SER A 56 9.13 13.77 18.03
C SER A 56 8.46 12.48 17.57
N THR A 57 9.22 11.66 16.85
CA THR A 57 8.68 10.66 15.92
C THR A 57 7.70 9.76 16.64
N THR A 58 6.41 9.85 16.30
CA THR A 58 5.35 8.93 16.75
C THR A 58 5.55 7.51 16.19
N ILE A 59 6.68 7.24 15.54
CA ILE A 59 7.03 5.97 14.90
C ILE A 59 8.04 5.26 15.78
N VAL A 60 7.66 4.11 16.32
CA VAL A 60 8.58 3.22 17.04
C VAL A 60 9.30 2.37 16.00
N GLN A 61 10.61 2.55 15.88
CA GLN A 61 11.47 1.82 14.94
C GLN A 61 12.15 0.67 15.65
N HIS A 62 12.09 -0.50 15.04
CA HIS A 62 12.72 -1.72 15.52
C HIS A 62 13.59 -2.33 14.42
N PHE A 63 14.74 -2.87 14.79
CA PHE A 63 15.72 -3.42 13.86
C PHE A 63 16.04 -4.86 14.23
N TYR A 64 15.95 -5.77 13.26
CA TYR A 64 16.19 -7.20 13.50
C TYR A 64 17.23 -7.72 12.51
N ARG A 65 18.29 -8.27 13.06
CA ARG A 65 19.29 -9.01 12.29
C ARG A 65 18.76 -10.40 11.96
N VAL A 66 18.93 -10.83 10.71
CA VAL A 66 18.54 -12.17 10.24
C VAL A 66 19.71 -12.84 9.54
N ASP A 67 19.81 -14.16 9.70
CA ASP A 67 20.96 -14.92 9.20
C ASP A 67 20.96 -15.04 7.67
N ASP A 68 19.79 -15.27 7.06
CA ASP A 68 19.62 -15.44 5.62
C ASP A 68 18.23 -14.99 5.10
N ASP A 69 18.04 -15.05 3.79
CA ASP A 69 16.79 -14.65 3.13
C ASP A 69 15.59 -15.57 3.48
N GLY A 70 15.84 -16.83 3.82
CA GLY A 70 14.82 -17.74 4.36
C GLY A 70 14.39 -17.36 5.77
N ALA A 71 15.33 -16.89 6.59
CA ALA A 71 15.08 -16.37 7.93
C ALA A 71 14.25 -15.08 7.90
N ARG A 72 14.39 -14.23 6.88
CA ARG A 72 13.55 -13.01 6.70
C ARG A 72 12.05 -13.31 6.69
N LEU A 73 11.63 -14.34 5.96
CA LEU A 73 10.21 -14.72 5.92
C LEU A 73 9.72 -15.17 7.29
N THR A 74 10.55 -15.91 8.02
CA THR A 74 10.24 -16.36 9.38
C THR A 74 10.13 -15.17 10.35
N ALA A 75 11.10 -14.24 10.29
CA ALA A 75 11.10 -13.01 11.07
C ALA A 75 9.84 -12.17 10.80
N LEU A 76 9.50 -11.93 9.54
CA LEU A 76 8.29 -11.19 9.17
C LEU A 76 7.03 -11.86 9.72
N ARG A 77 6.91 -13.20 9.61
CA ARG A 77 5.76 -13.93 10.16
C ARG A 77 5.65 -13.74 11.67
N LEU A 78 6.78 -13.84 12.39
CA LEU A 78 6.82 -13.65 13.84
C LEU A 78 6.33 -12.25 14.25
N LEU A 79 6.83 -11.22 13.57
CA LEU A 79 6.44 -9.83 13.83
C LEU A 79 4.94 -9.61 13.55
N LEU A 80 4.43 -10.13 12.43
CA LEU A 80 3.00 -10.04 12.10
C LEU A 80 2.11 -10.79 13.09
N LEU A 81 2.56 -11.92 13.64
CA LEU A 81 1.80 -12.71 14.62
C LEU A 81 1.81 -12.07 16.02
N GLN A 82 2.93 -11.45 16.40
CA GLN A 82 3.06 -10.74 17.67
C GLN A 82 2.19 -9.48 17.70
N HIS A 83 2.29 -8.64 16.67
CA HIS A 83 1.66 -7.30 16.69
C HIS A 83 0.27 -7.27 16.07
N GLN A 84 -0.09 -8.24 15.21
CA GLN A 84 -1.39 -8.36 14.53
C GLN A 84 -1.94 -7.04 13.95
N PRO A 85 -1.13 -6.26 13.20
CA PRO A 85 -1.59 -5.01 12.60
C PRO A 85 -2.75 -5.25 11.61
N GLU A 86 -3.73 -4.34 11.55
CA GLU A 86 -4.82 -4.43 10.58
C GLU A 86 -4.38 -3.95 9.18
N SER A 87 -3.30 -3.17 9.12
CA SER A 87 -2.72 -2.62 7.89
C SER A 87 -1.19 -2.55 7.94
N THR A 88 -0.54 -3.30 7.04
CA THR A 88 0.92 -3.38 6.94
C THR A 88 1.39 -3.31 5.50
N VAL A 89 2.35 -2.43 5.22
CA VAL A 89 3.09 -2.46 3.95
C VAL A 89 4.45 -3.09 4.19
N VAL A 90 4.81 -4.06 3.35
CA VAL A 90 6.12 -4.72 3.38
C VAL A 90 6.90 -4.30 2.13
N PHE A 91 7.93 -3.50 2.32
CA PHE A 91 8.79 -3.00 1.25
C PHE A 91 9.81 -4.05 0.84
N CYS A 92 9.75 -4.42 -0.44
CA CYS A 92 10.61 -5.39 -1.10
C CYS A 92 11.40 -4.69 -2.21
N ASN A 93 12.55 -5.24 -2.59
CA ASN A 93 13.42 -4.61 -3.60
C ASN A 93 12.90 -4.86 -5.02
N THR A 94 12.34 -6.06 -5.28
CA THR A 94 11.96 -6.46 -6.64
C THR A 94 10.48 -6.82 -6.76
N LYS A 95 9.94 -6.68 -7.98
CA LYS A 95 8.58 -7.12 -8.32
C LYS A 95 8.36 -8.63 -8.23
N LYS A 96 9.44 -9.41 -8.34
CA LYS A 96 9.40 -10.87 -8.21
C LYS A 96 9.24 -11.22 -6.73
N GLU A 97 10.06 -10.61 -5.88
CA GLU A 97 10.01 -10.77 -4.43
C GLU A 97 8.65 -10.37 -3.84
N THR A 98 8.05 -9.26 -4.28
CA THR A 98 6.70 -8.89 -3.79
C THR A 98 5.66 -9.97 -4.07
N ARG A 99 5.72 -10.62 -5.24
CA ARG A 99 4.81 -11.71 -5.60
C ARG A 99 5.06 -12.97 -4.76
N GLU A 100 6.32 -13.41 -4.71
CA GLU A 100 6.74 -14.60 -3.97
C GLU A 100 6.44 -14.46 -2.49
N LEU A 101 6.74 -13.30 -1.90
CA LEU A 101 6.47 -13.02 -0.51
C LEU A 101 4.97 -13.05 -0.21
N ALA A 102 4.16 -12.36 -1.02
CA ALA A 102 2.72 -12.37 -0.81
C ALA A 102 2.12 -13.79 -0.95
N GLU A 103 2.65 -14.61 -1.86
CA GLU A 103 2.25 -16.02 -2.00
C GLU A 103 2.64 -16.86 -0.80
N ALA A 104 3.89 -16.77 -0.35
CA ALA A 104 4.37 -17.46 0.84
C ALA A 104 3.52 -17.12 2.07
N LEU A 105 3.25 -15.83 2.29
CA LEU A 105 2.38 -15.38 3.39
C LEU A 105 0.96 -15.97 3.31
N ARG A 106 0.36 -16.04 2.11
CA ARG A 106 -0.96 -16.67 1.93
C ARG A 106 -0.94 -18.18 2.20
N ASN A 107 0.15 -18.87 1.87
CA ASN A 107 0.31 -20.29 2.20
C ASN A 107 0.30 -20.50 3.72
N TYR A 108 0.87 -19.55 4.47
CA TYR A 108 0.78 -19.46 5.94
C TYR A 108 -0.49 -18.78 6.46
N LYS A 109 -1.54 -18.65 5.64
CA LYS A 109 -2.87 -18.12 5.98
C LYS A 109 -2.94 -16.64 6.33
N PHE A 110 -1.88 -15.87 6.11
CA PHE A 110 -1.96 -14.41 6.22
C PHE A 110 -2.76 -13.81 5.06
N SER A 111 -3.49 -12.73 5.33
CA SER A 111 -4.16 -11.97 4.28
C SER A 111 -3.17 -11.01 3.61
N ALA A 112 -2.52 -11.49 2.55
CA ALA A 112 -1.45 -10.78 1.86
C ALA A 112 -1.70 -10.61 0.35
N LEU A 113 -1.46 -9.39 -0.17
CA LEU A 113 -1.42 -9.07 -1.60
C LEU A 113 -0.07 -8.45 -1.99
N ALA A 114 0.19 -8.41 -3.29
CA ALA A 114 1.37 -7.79 -3.87
C ALA A 114 0.94 -6.60 -4.73
N ILE A 115 1.74 -5.53 -4.74
CA ILE A 115 1.59 -4.40 -5.64
C ILE A 115 2.94 -4.05 -6.27
N HIS A 116 2.99 -4.04 -7.61
CA HIS A 116 4.20 -3.77 -8.37
C HIS A 116 3.86 -3.20 -9.76
N GLY A 117 4.88 -2.75 -10.49
CA GLY A 117 4.72 -2.08 -11.80
C GLY A 117 4.04 -2.92 -12.89
N ASP A 118 4.17 -4.25 -12.87
CA ASP A 118 3.54 -5.11 -13.89
C ASP A 118 2.02 -5.31 -13.73
N LEU A 119 1.39 -4.78 -12.68
CA LEU A 119 -0.06 -4.93 -12.52
C LEU A 119 -0.82 -4.03 -13.48
N GLU A 120 -1.85 -4.58 -14.15
CA GLU A 120 -2.80 -3.76 -14.89
C GLU A 120 -3.48 -2.75 -13.93
N GLN A 121 -3.83 -1.56 -14.44
CA GLN A 121 -4.42 -0.50 -13.62
C GLN A 121 -5.65 -0.97 -12.84
N ASN A 122 -6.52 -1.77 -13.45
CA ASN A 122 -7.71 -2.32 -12.78
C ASN A 122 -7.36 -3.24 -11.60
N ASP A 123 -6.28 -4.02 -11.71
CA ASP A 123 -5.85 -4.93 -10.65
C ASP A 123 -5.09 -4.17 -9.56
N ARG A 124 -4.35 -3.12 -9.93
CA ARG A 124 -3.78 -2.15 -9.00
C ARG A 124 -4.88 -1.49 -8.16
N ASP A 125 -5.91 -0.92 -8.80
CA ASP A 125 -7.04 -0.27 -8.13
C ASP A 125 -7.76 -1.23 -7.18
N ARG A 126 -8.02 -2.48 -7.62
CA ARG A 126 -8.64 -3.51 -6.78
C ARG A 126 -7.82 -3.85 -5.54
N THR A 127 -6.50 -3.99 -5.71
CA THR A 127 -5.58 -4.31 -4.63
C THR A 127 -5.57 -3.19 -3.59
N LEU A 128 -5.48 -1.94 -4.06
CA LEU A 128 -5.49 -0.75 -3.21
C LEU A 128 -6.80 -0.57 -2.46
N VAL A 129 -7.94 -0.75 -3.14
CA VAL A 129 -9.25 -0.66 -2.48
C VAL A 129 -9.40 -1.72 -1.41
N ARG A 130 -8.94 -2.95 -1.64
CA ARG A 130 -9.02 -4.01 -0.62
C ARG A 130 -8.14 -3.73 0.59
N PHE A 131 -6.97 -3.17 0.36
CA PHE A 131 -6.07 -2.78 1.44
C PHE A 131 -6.63 -1.58 2.22
N ALA A 132 -7.09 -0.53 1.54
CA ALA A 132 -7.73 0.63 2.16
C ALA A 132 -9.01 0.29 2.94
N ASN A 133 -9.71 -0.77 2.52
CA ASN A 133 -10.90 -1.28 3.20
C ASN A 133 -10.58 -2.19 4.40
N LYS A 134 -9.29 -2.40 4.72
CA LYS A 134 -8.83 -3.37 5.73
C LYS A 134 -9.35 -4.79 5.47
N SER A 135 -9.57 -5.13 4.20
CA SER A 135 -9.92 -6.49 3.76
C SER A 135 -8.69 -7.34 3.46
N VAL A 136 -7.52 -6.69 3.42
CA VAL A 136 -6.21 -7.30 3.30
C VAL A 136 -5.32 -6.63 4.34
N ALA A 137 -4.62 -7.42 5.14
CA ALA A 137 -3.81 -6.91 6.24
C ALA A 137 -2.39 -6.58 5.78
N VAL A 138 -1.84 -7.32 4.81
CA VAL A 138 -0.45 -7.17 4.36
C VAL A 138 -0.38 -6.86 2.87
N LEU A 139 0.38 -5.81 2.52
CA LEU A 139 0.64 -5.42 1.14
C LEU A 139 2.15 -5.42 0.87
N ALA A 140 2.63 -6.41 0.12
CA ALA A 140 4.02 -6.45 -0.34
C ALA A 140 4.19 -5.50 -1.54
N ALA A 141 5.09 -4.52 -1.43
CA ALA A 141 5.23 -3.44 -2.41
C ALA A 141 6.69 -3.15 -2.74
N THR A 142 6.95 -2.67 -3.95
CA THR A 142 8.21 -1.97 -4.28
C THR A 142 8.07 -0.48 -4.02
N ASP A 143 9.18 0.24 -3.86
CA ASP A 143 9.15 1.70 -3.66
C ASP A 143 8.39 2.45 -4.75
N VAL A 144 8.62 2.08 -6.01
CA VAL A 144 7.94 2.70 -7.16
C VAL A 144 6.43 2.45 -7.09
N ALA A 145 6.02 1.25 -6.72
CA ALA A 145 4.61 0.90 -6.65
C ALA A 145 3.90 1.55 -5.45
N ALA A 146 4.64 1.79 -4.37
CA ALA A 146 4.17 2.42 -3.14
C ALA A 146 4.13 3.95 -3.19
N ARG A 147 4.93 4.59 -4.05
CA ARG A 147 4.89 6.04 -4.28
C ARG A 147 3.52 6.46 -4.84
N GLY A 148 2.96 7.53 -4.27
CA GLY A 148 1.65 8.06 -4.66
C GLY A 148 0.45 7.22 -4.22
N LEU A 149 0.66 6.14 -3.46
CA LEU A 149 -0.43 5.47 -2.78
C LEU A 149 -0.91 6.35 -1.62
N ASP A 150 -2.18 6.76 -1.64
CA ASP A 150 -2.83 7.39 -0.48
C ASP A 150 -3.15 6.32 0.59
N ILE A 151 -2.09 5.71 1.09
CA ILE A 151 -2.10 4.71 2.15
C ILE A 151 -1.31 5.29 3.34
N ASN A 152 -1.68 6.50 3.72
CA ASN A 152 -1.15 7.14 4.90
C ASN A 152 -1.89 6.58 6.14
N ALA A 153 -1.24 6.57 7.31
CA ALA A 153 -1.76 6.02 8.57
C ALA A 153 -1.87 4.48 8.61
N LEU A 154 -0.81 3.80 8.19
CA LEU A 154 -0.63 2.37 8.43
C LEU A 154 -0.41 2.05 9.91
N ASP A 155 -0.84 0.88 10.36
CA ASP A 155 -0.52 0.39 11.71
C ASP A 155 0.95 -0.06 11.78
N ALA A 156 1.46 -0.66 10.71
CA ALA A 156 2.86 -1.07 10.62
C ALA A 156 3.48 -0.88 9.22
N VAL A 157 4.79 -0.68 9.19
CA VAL A 157 5.63 -0.75 8.00
C VAL A 157 6.73 -1.76 8.26
N VAL A 158 7.02 -2.61 7.27
CA VAL A 158 8.17 -3.52 7.32
C VAL A 158 9.09 -3.23 6.15
N ASN A 159 10.35 -2.91 6.43
CA ASN A 159 11.42 -2.99 5.45
C ASN A 159 11.89 -4.45 5.40
N TYR A 160 11.45 -5.20 4.40
CA TYR A 160 11.89 -6.59 4.21
C TYR A 160 13.38 -6.64 3.86
N HIS A 161 13.84 -5.61 3.15
CA HIS A 161 15.25 -5.25 2.96
C HIS A 161 15.44 -3.79 3.34
N ILE A 162 16.54 -3.50 4.02
CA ILE A 162 16.94 -2.13 4.29
C ILE A 162 17.31 -1.42 2.97
N SER A 163 16.83 -0.19 2.83
CA SER A 163 17.20 0.68 1.71
C SER A 163 18.68 1.02 1.75
N SER A 164 19.32 1.12 0.58
CA SER A 164 20.69 1.66 0.47
C SER A 164 20.76 3.16 0.77
N ASP A 165 19.64 3.86 0.58
CA ASP A 165 19.49 5.29 0.82
C ASP A 165 18.66 5.52 2.11
N PRO A 166 19.23 6.18 3.14
CA PRO A 166 18.53 6.57 4.36
C PRO A 166 17.27 7.41 4.13
N GLU A 167 17.24 8.29 3.12
CA GLU A 167 16.06 9.13 2.84
C GLU A 167 14.87 8.26 2.41
N VAL A 168 15.13 7.22 1.60
CA VAL A 168 14.11 6.24 1.22
C VAL A 168 13.60 5.50 2.45
N HIS A 169 14.46 5.12 3.41
CA HIS A 169 14.03 4.50 4.66
C HIS A 169 13.05 5.40 5.42
N VAL A 170 13.38 6.69 5.61
CA VAL A 170 12.50 7.67 6.26
C VAL A 170 11.17 7.80 5.52
N HIS A 171 11.19 7.85 4.19
CA HIS A 171 9.96 7.91 3.37
C HIS A 171 9.08 6.66 3.47
N ARG A 172 9.68 5.48 3.67
CA ARG A 172 8.97 4.21 3.87
C ARG A 172 8.30 4.17 5.24
N ILE A 173 9.05 4.43 6.31
CA ILE A 173 8.49 4.39 7.67
C ILE A 173 7.49 5.53 7.90
N GLY A 174 7.66 6.67 7.22
CA GLY A 174 6.72 7.79 7.27
C GLY A 174 5.33 7.51 6.67
N ARG A 175 5.05 6.25 6.26
CA ARG A 175 3.70 5.76 5.91
C ARG A 175 2.89 5.35 7.15
N THR A 176 3.54 5.14 8.28
CA THR A 176 2.92 4.93 9.60
C THR A 176 3.10 6.16 10.49
N GLY A 177 2.50 6.17 11.69
CA GLY A 177 2.73 7.20 12.72
C GLY A 177 2.16 8.59 12.42
N ARG A 178 1.14 8.71 11.56
CA ARG A 178 0.50 9.99 11.21
C ARG A 178 -0.79 10.23 12.01
N ALA A 179 -1.15 11.51 12.19
CA ALA A 179 -2.38 11.96 12.85
C ALA A 179 -2.51 11.59 14.35
N GLY A 180 -1.39 11.61 15.09
CA GLY A 180 -1.37 11.40 16.55
C GLY A 180 -1.35 9.93 17.00
N SER A 181 -1.38 8.97 16.08
CA SER A 181 -1.26 7.53 16.38
C SER A 181 0.19 7.06 16.37
N THR A 182 0.55 6.19 17.31
CA THR A 182 1.84 5.47 17.29
C THR A 182 1.90 4.44 16.18
N GLY A 183 2.92 4.54 15.34
CA GLY A 183 3.18 3.64 14.22
C GLY A 183 4.32 2.68 14.49
N LEU A 184 4.23 1.43 14.01
CA LEU A 184 5.32 0.46 14.12
C LEU A 184 6.13 0.39 12.82
N ALA A 185 7.45 0.49 12.91
CA ALA A 185 8.35 0.30 11.78
C ALA A 185 9.36 -0.80 12.10
N PHE A 186 9.32 -1.90 11.35
CA PHE A 186 10.23 -3.03 11.51
C PHE A 186 11.21 -3.08 10.34
N THR A 187 12.51 -3.20 10.62
CA THR A 187 13.53 -3.29 9.58
C THR A 187 14.32 -4.59 9.73
N LEU A 188 14.29 -5.42 8.69
CA LEU A 188 15.07 -6.65 8.62
C LEU A 188 16.34 -6.39 7.81
N TYR A 189 17.47 -6.89 8.31
CA TYR A 189 18.76 -6.79 7.61
C TYR A 189 19.63 -8.01 7.88
N GLY A 190 20.39 -8.41 6.86
CA GLY A 190 21.42 -9.45 6.98
C GLY A 190 22.81 -8.85 7.24
N ASP A 191 23.79 -9.70 7.51
CA ASP A 191 25.17 -9.26 7.76
C ASP A 191 25.79 -8.52 6.56
N ASN A 192 25.41 -8.90 5.33
CA ASN A 192 25.82 -8.21 4.10
C ASN A 192 25.22 -6.80 3.95
N GLU A 193 24.21 -6.45 4.74
CA GLU A 193 23.55 -5.15 4.73
C GLU A 193 23.97 -4.26 5.92
N ARG A 194 24.92 -4.72 6.74
CA ARG A 194 25.38 -3.98 7.94
C ARG A 194 25.84 -2.57 7.63
N HIS A 195 26.60 -2.41 6.55
CA HIS A 195 27.04 -1.09 6.07
C HIS A 195 25.88 -0.11 5.78
N LYS A 196 24.68 -0.61 5.43
CA LYS A 196 23.50 0.23 5.21
C LYS A 196 22.86 0.66 6.54
N ILE A 197 22.89 -0.22 7.54
CA ILE A 197 22.46 0.09 8.90
C ILE A 197 23.36 1.17 9.49
N ASP A 198 24.68 1.02 9.38
CA ASP A 198 25.62 2.00 9.94
C ASP A 198 25.39 3.38 9.28
N ARG A 199 25.26 3.43 7.95
CA ARG A 199 24.92 4.68 7.22
C ARG A 199 23.57 5.29 7.62
N LEU A 200 22.58 4.45 7.92
CA LEU A 200 21.28 4.91 8.42
C LEU A 200 21.41 5.45 9.85
N GLY A 201 22.20 4.80 10.70
CA GLY A 201 22.51 5.25 12.05
C GLY A 201 23.18 6.61 12.06
N ASP A 202 24.20 6.79 11.19
CA ASP A 202 24.87 8.08 11.00
C ASP A 202 23.90 9.17 10.54
N TYR A 203 23.03 8.86 9.57
CA TYR A 203 22.04 9.82 9.05
C TYR A 203 20.98 10.22 10.07
N LEU A 204 20.53 9.27 10.89
CA LEU A 204 19.54 9.53 11.94
C LEU A 204 20.17 10.06 13.23
N GLU A 205 21.51 10.08 13.32
CA GLU A 205 22.26 10.34 14.55
C GLU A 205 21.84 9.39 15.70
N LEU A 206 21.62 8.11 15.38
CA LEU A 206 21.17 7.07 16.30
C LEU A 206 22.07 5.83 16.24
N VAL A 207 22.32 5.24 17.42
CA VAL A 207 22.93 3.91 17.50
C VAL A 207 21.83 2.87 17.25
N ILE A 208 21.96 2.14 16.14
CA ILE A 208 21.02 1.08 15.77
C ILE A 208 21.53 -0.26 16.30
N GLU A 209 20.81 -0.82 17.26
CA GLU A 209 21.07 -2.15 17.80
C GLU A 209 20.04 -3.16 17.32
N ALA A 210 20.47 -4.40 17.11
CA ALA A 210 19.57 -5.48 16.74
C ALA A 210 18.76 -5.96 17.95
N GLU A 211 17.45 -6.01 17.80
CA GLU A 211 16.54 -6.63 18.77
C GLU A 211 16.38 -8.13 18.52
N GLU A 212 16.00 -8.85 19.57
CA GLU A 212 15.67 -10.27 19.47
C GLU A 212 14.30 -10.47 18.80
N LEU A 213 14.24 -11.43 17.87
CA LEU A 213 12.99 -11.78 17.22
C LEU A 213 11.98 -12.38 18.23
N PRO A 214 10.67 -12.18 18.01
CA PRO A 214 9.65 -12.84 18.80
C PRO A 214 9.82 -14.36 18.89
N PRO A 215 9.35 -15.01 19.97
CA PRO A 215 9.61 -16.42 20.19
C PRO A 215 8.97 -17.29 19.10
N LYS A 216 9.74 -18.25 18.59
CA LYS A 216 9.33 -19.17 17.50
C LYS A 216 7.99 -19.90 17.76
N LYS A 217 7.59 -20.05 19.03
CA LYS A 217 6.28 -20.61 19.43
C LYS A 217 5.09 -19.91 18.76
N LEU A 218 5.22 -18.63 18.42
CA LEU A 218 4.17 -17.87 17.72
C LEU A 218 3.84 -18.48 16.35
N LEU A 219 4.79 -19.13 15.67
CA LEU A 219 4.56 -19.75 14.36
C LEU A 219 3.52 -20.89 14.39
N ASN A 220 3.20 -21.41 15.57
CA ASN A 220 2.14 -22.41 15.78
C ASN A 220 0.74 -21.79 15.89
N THR A 221 0.65 -20.45 15.91
CA THR A 221 -0.61 -19.72 15.97
C THR A 221 -1.09 -19.35 14.57
N SER A 222 -2.41 -19.22 14.41
CA SER A 222 -2.99 -18.73 13.16
C SER A 222 -3.03 -17.21 13.13
N PRO A 223 -2.69 -16.57 12.00
CA PRO A 223 -2.78 -15.13 11.89
C PRO A 223 -4.22 -14.64 11.96
N ALA A 224 -4.41 -13.48 12.60
CA ALA A 224 -5.70 -12.80 12.64
C ALA A 224 -6.21 -12.56 11.21
N GLN A 225 -7.48 -12.88 10.99
CA GLN A 225 -8.12 -12.64 9.70
C GLN A 225 -8.67 -11.20 9.66
N PRO A 226 -8.66 -10.54 8.49
CA PRO A 226 -9.24 -9.21 8.36
C PRO A 226 -10.71 -9.21 8.76
N ARG A 227 -11.09 -8.24 9.59
CA ARG A 227 -12.48 -8.04 10.07
C ARG A 227 -13.42 -7.59 8.96
N MET A 228 -12.87 -6.95 7.93
CA MET A 228 -13.61 -6.45 6.78
C MET A 228 -13.40 -7.37 5.56
N ALA A 229 -14.39 -7.35 4.68
CA ALA A 229 -14.35 -7.95 3.36
C ALA A 229 -14.80 -6.90 2.33
N THR A 230 -14.21 -6.94 1.13
CA THR A 230 -14.58 -6.03 0.06
C THR A 230 -15.52 -6.75 -0.92
N LEU A 231 -16.70 -6.16 -1.13
CA LEU A 231 -17.64 -6.60 -2.15
C LEU A 231 -17.48 -5.73 -3.40
N LEU A 232 -17.44 -6.37 -4.57
CA LEU A 232 -17.54 -5.72 -5.87
C LEU A 232 -19.01 -5.67 -6.29
N VAL A 233 -19.48 -4.48 -6.62
CA VAL A 233 -20.80 -4.24 -7.23
C VAL A 233 -20.59 -3.79 -8.67
N THR A 234 -21.25 -4.43 -9.63
CA THR A 234 -21.13 -4.11 -11.08
C THR A 234 -21.96 -2.89 -11.48
N ALA A 235 -21.87 -1.81 -10.70
CA ALA A 235 -22.48 -0.52 -10.99
C ALA A 235 -21.63 0.59 -10.39
N GLY A 236 -21.44 1.69 -11.11
CA GLY A 236 -20.55 2.78 -10.74
C GLY A 236 -21.06 4.15 -11.19
N LYS A 237 -20.15 5.11 -11.36
CA LYS A 237 -20.46 6.50 -11.69
C LYS A 237 -21.25 6.64 -12.99
N LYS A 238 -20.98 5.83 -14.02
CA LYS A 238 -21.72 5.87 -15.29
C LYS A 238 -23.20 5.52 -15.12
N GLN A 239 -23.54 4.72 -14.12
CA GLN A 239 -24.92 4.41 -13.75
C GLN A 239 -25.48 5.41 -12.71
N LYS A 240 -24.80 6.55 -12.49
CA LYS A 240 -25.14 7.59 -11.51
C LYS A 240 -25.25 7.06 -10.08
N ILE A 241 -24.50 6.01 -9.75
CA ILE A 241 -24.42 5.45 -8.39
C ILE A 241 -23.54 6.35 -7.53
N ARG A 242 -24.02 6.65 -6.32
CA ARG A 242 -23.32 7.38 -5.27
C ARG A 242 -23.12 6.45 -4.05
N PRO A 243 -22.17 6.75 -3.14
CA PRO A 243 -21.99 5.98 -1.92
C PRO A 243 -23.28 5.80 -1.11
N GLY A 244 -24.08 6.87 -0.99
CA GLY A 244 -25.37 6.85 -0.29
C GLY A 244 -26.40 5.88 -0.90
N ASP A 245 -26.37 5.66 -2.22
CA ASP A 245 -27.28 4.71 -2.88
C ASP A 245 -26.96 3.27 -2.44
N ILE A 246 -25.67 2.93 -2.32
CA ILE A 246 -25.23 1.60 -1.86
C ILE A 246 -25.46 1.45 -0.36
N LEU A 247 -25.16 2.48 0.44
CA LEU A 247 -25.39 2.47 1.87
C LEU A 247 -26.87 2.29 2.20
N GLY A 248 -27.75 3.06 1.56
CA GLY A 248 -29.20 2.98 1.77
C GLY A 248 -29.76 1.61 1.38
N ALA A 249 -29.28 1.02 0.28
CA ALA A 249 -29.66 -0.34 -0.09
C ALA A 249 -29.21 -1.38 0.92
N LEU A 250 -28.00 -1.27 1.47
CA LEU A 250 -27.47 -2.19 2.47
C LEU A 250 -28.11 -2.05 3.85
N THR A 251 -28.58 -0.85 4.22
CA THR A 251 -29.04 -0.51 5.58
C THR A 251 -30.54 -0.28 5.69
N GLY A 252 -31.33 -0.63 4.66
CA GLY A 252 -32.79 -0.53 4.67
C GLY A 252 -33.47 -1.43 5.72
N GLN A 253 -34.81 -1.56 5.66
CA GLN A 253 -35.61 -2.21 6.71
C GLN A 253 -35.23 -3.67 7.05
N GLN A 254 -34.62 -4.41 6.12
CA GLN A 254 -34.06 -5.75 6.35
C GLN A 254 -32.55 -5.81 6.06
N GLY A 255 -31.88 -4.69 6.31
CA GLY A 255 -30.47 -4.45 6.01
C GLY A 255 -29.51 -4.90 7.09
N ILE A 256 -28.22 -4.73 6.80
CA ILE A 256 -27.14 -4.84 7.80
C ILE A 256 -27.00 -3.52 8.56
N ALA A 257 -26.39 -3.55 9.75
CA ALA A 257 -26.21 -2.32 10.52
C ALA A 257 -25.22 -1.38 9.81
N GLY A 258 -25.46 -0.07 9.87
CA GLY A 258 -24.57 0.93 9.24
C GLY A 258 -23.10 0.81 9.70
N LYS A 259 -22.88 0.47 10.99
CA LYS A 259 -21.53 0.22 11.54
C LYS A 259 -20.80 -0.99 10.93
N GLN A 260 -21.54 -1.89 10.27
CA GLN A 260 -20.97 -3.04 9.56
C GLN A 260 -20.60 -2.68 8.11
N VAL A 261 -20.94 -1.48 7.64
CA VAL A 261 -20.55 -0.94 6.33
C VAL A 261 -19.39 0.02 6.52
N GLY A 262 -18.26 -0.26 5.86
CA GLY A 262 -17.10 0.62 5.85
C GLY A 262 -17.07 1.50 4.59
N LYS A 263 -15.86 1.82 4.14
CA LYS A 263 -15.62 2.70 3.00
C LYS A 263 -16.30 2.17 1.72
N ILE A 264 -16.89 3.09 0.96
CA ILE A 264 -17.51 2.82 -0.34
C ILE A 264 -16.75 3.61 -1.41
N ASN A 265 -16.11 2.90 -2.32
CA ASN A 265 -15.35 3.49 -3.43
C ASN A 265 -16.14 3.32 -4.74
N ILE A 266 -16.44 4.42 -5.42
CA ILE A 266 -17.17 4.40 -6.70
C ILE A 266 -16.19 4.64 -7.85
N PHE A 267 -16.13 3.69 -8.78
CA PHE A 267 -15.38 3.74 -10.04
C PHE A 267 -16.34 3.96 -11.23
N PRO A 268 -15.84 4.20 -12.46
CA PRO A 268 -16.72 4.45 -13.60
C PRO A 268 -17.76 3.36 -13.84
N ASP A 269 -17.34 2.09 -13.85
CA ASP A 269 -18.17 0.93 -14.20
C ASP A 269 -18.51 0.00 -13.02
N SER A 270 -17.91 0.25 -11.85
CA SER A 270 -18.10 -0.60 -10.67
C SER A 270 -17.97 0.19 -9.37
N SER A 271 -18.39 -0.43 -8.28
CA SER A 271 -18.23 0.11 -6.93
C SER A 271 -17.70 -0.98 -6.01
N TYR A 272 -16.97 -0.58 -5.00
CA TYR A 272 -16.45 -1.46 -3.98
C TYR A 272 -16.96 -1.01 -2.61
N VAL A 273 -17.44 -1.94 -1.82
CA VAL A 273 -17.94 -1.65 -0.47
C VAL A 273 -17.25 -2.56 0.54
N ALA A 274 -16.67 -1.97 1.57
CA ALA A 274 -16.18 -2.71 2.73
C ALA A 274 -17.37 -3.12 3.59
N VAL A 275 -17.44 -4.38 3.98
CA VAL A 275 -18.47 -4.93 4.88
C VAL A 275 -17.80 -5.82 5.91
N ASN A 276 -18.25 -5.77 7.17
CA ASN A 276 -17.77 -6.70 8.19
C ASN A 276 -17.97 -8.16 7.73
N GLN A 277 -17.00 -9.04 7.98
CA GLN A 277 -17.06 -10.45 7.58
C GLN A 277 -18.35 -11.14 8.01
N ASN A 278 -18.87 -10.83 9.21
CA ASN A 278 -20.11 -11.42 9.72
C ASN A 278 -21.38 -10.97 8.97
N ALA A 279 -21.30 -9.87 8.22
CA ALA A 279 -22.41 -9.28 7.46
C ALA A 279 -22.32 -9.56 5.94
N VAL A 280 -21.25 -10.21 5.46
CA VAL A 280 -21.01 -10.45 4.04
C VAL A 280 -22.15 -11.21 3.36
N SER A 281 -22.60 -12.31 3.96
CA SER A 281 -23.66 -13.15 3.38
C SER A 281 -24.97 -12.39 3.25
N ALA A 282 -25.34 -11.62 4.28
CA ALA A 282 -26.53 -10.77 4.26
C ALA A 282 -26.40 -9.65 3.21
N ALA A 283 -25.27 -8.95 3.18
CA ALA A 283 -25.00 -7.88 2.22
C ALA A 283 -25.05 -8.36 0.76
N LEU A 284 -24.47 -9.53 0.46
CA LEU A 284 -24.53 -10.11 -0.88
C LEU A 284 -25.95 -10.48 -1.29
N LYS A 285 -26.75 -11.03 -0.35
CA LYS A 285 -28.16 -11.35 -0.59
C LYS A 285 -28.96 -10.07 -0.91
N ILE A 286 -28.79 -9.03 -0.10
CA ILE A 286 -29.45 -7.73 -0.28
C ILE A 286 -29.07 -7.12 -1.64
N LEU A 287 -27.78 -7.07 -1.98
CA LEU A 287 -27.32 -6.46 -3.22
C LEU A 287 -27.71 -7.25 -4.48
N SER A 288 -27.79 -8.58 -4.38
CA SER A 288 -28.12 -9.43 -5.53
C SER A 288 -29.63 -9.56 -5.78
N GLN A 289 -30.45 -9.47 -4.72
CA GLN A 289 -31.91 -9.54 -4.81
C GLN A 289 -32.58 -8.16 -4.92
N GLY A 290 -31.92 -7.12 -4.40
CA GLY A 290 -32.39 -5.76 -4.42
C GLY A 290 -32.16 -5.03 -5.75
N LYS A 291 -32.59 -3.78 -5.78
CA LYS A 291 -32.35 -2.84 -6.88
C LYS A 291 -31.57 -1.63 -6.36
N LEU A 292 -30.51 -1.25 -7.07
CA LEU A 292 -29.83 0.02 -6.88
C LEU A 292 -30.39 1.03 -7.89
N LYS A 293 -31.07 2.06 -7.40
CA LYS A 293 -31.76 3.07 -8.25
C LYS A 293 -32.68 2.43 -9.30
N GLY A 294 -33.47 1.45 -8.87
CA GLY A 294 -34.41 0.75 -9.75
C GLY A 294 -33.77 -0.28 -10.71
N ARG A 295 -32.45 -0.49 -10.66
CA ARG A 295 -31.73 -1.44 -11.53
C ARG A 295 -31.17 -2.62 -10.74
N SER A 296 -31.31 -3.83 -11.26
CA SER A 296 -30.64 -5.01 -10.70
C SER A 296 -29.14 -4.93 -10.94
N VAL A 297 -28.35 -5.33 -9.94
CA VAL A 297 -26.89 -5.32 -10.01
C VAL A 297 -26.33 -6.68 -9.60
N LYS A 298 -25.12 -7.00 -10.05
CA LYS A 298 -24.41 -8.19 -9.58
C LYS A 298 -23.42 -7.75 -8.50
N ALA A 299 -23.41 -8.48 -7.39
CA ALA A 299 -22.46 -8.29 -6.31
C ALA A 299 -21.70 -9.58 -6.03
N ARG A 300 -20.41 -9.48 -5.69
CA ARG A 300 -19.59 -10.63 -5.27
C ARG A 300 -18.52 -10.20 -4.29
N LYS A 301 -18.15 -11.09 -3.35
CA LYS A 301 -16.94 -10.92 -2.53
C LYS A 301 -15.70 -11.01 -3.43
N ILE A 302 -14.69 -10.20 -3.13
CA ILE A 302 -13.38 -10.29 -3.79
C ILE A 302 -12.43 -11.05 -2.88
N ASP A 303 -11.96 -12.20 -3.37
CA ASP A 303 -11.03 -13.08 -2.67
C ASP A 303 -9.79 -13.35 -3.54
N GLY A 304 -8.69 -13.77 -2.92
CA GLY A 304 -7.44 -14.17 -3.60
C GLY A 304 -6.63 -13.01 -4.18
N GLN A 305 -5.57 -13.28 -4.94
CA GLN A 305 -4.87 -12.27 -5.75
C GLN A 305 -5.69 -11.94 -7.00
N PRO A 306 -5.63 -10.69 -7.52
CA PRO A 306 -6.08 -10.42 -8.89
C PRO A 306 -5.24 -11.30 -9.84
N THR A 307 -5.86 -12.30 -10.46
CA THR A 307 -5.14 -13.21 -11.34
C THR A 307 -5.18 -12.71 -12.78
N ASN A 308 -3.99 -12.57 -13.39
CA ASN A 308 -3.83 -12.36 -14.83
C ASN A 308 -4.29 -13.60 -15.66
N SER A 309 -4.50 -14.74 -14.99
CA SER A 309 -4.77 -16.04 -15.61
C SER A 309 -6.14 -16.16 -16.28
N ARG A 310 -7.18 -15.45 -15.81
CA ARG A 310 -8.51 -15.50 -16.45
C ARG A 310 -8.53 -14.86 -17.85
N ARG A 311 -7.56 -14.02 -18.18
CA ARG A 311 -7.40 -13.43 -19.53
C ARG A 311 -6.61 -14.36 -20.47
N LEU A 312 -5.61 -15.08 -19.95
CA LEU A 312 -4.88 -16.10 -20.71
C LEU A 312 -5.74 -17.32 -21.06
N GLU A 313 -6.60 -17.79 -20.14
CA GLU A 313 -7.51 -18.91 -20.43
C GLU A 313 -8.58 -18.55 -21.47
N ARG A 314 -9.07 -17.30 -21.45
CA ARG A 314 -10.01 -16.80 -22.47
C ARG A 314 -9.36 -16.63 -23.84
N ARG A 315 -8.08 -16.24 -23.91
CA ARG A 315 -7.32 -16.23 -25.16
C ARG A 315 -7.07 -17.63 -25.70
N LYS A 316 -6.77 -18.63 -24.85
CA LYS A 316 -6.60 -20.02 -25.30
C LYS A 316 -7.89 -20.67 -25.82
N LYS A 317 -9.07 -20.24 -25.34
CA LYS A 317 -10.38 -20.69 -25.87
C LYS A 317 -10.85 -19.98 -27.13
N SER A 318 -10.22 -18.87 -27.52
CA SER A 318 -10.54 -18.15 -28.77
C SER A 318 -9.67 -18.59 -29.96
N PHE A 319 -8.69 -19.48 -29.71
CA PHE A 319 -7.78 -20.06 -30.71
C PHE A 319 -7.96 -21.58 -30.84
N ARG A 320 -9.11 -22.11 -30.42
CA ARG A 320 -9.54 -23.49 -30.65
C ARG A 320 -10.92 -23.48 -31.29
#